data_AF-A0A1J5PNW0-F1
#
_entry.id   AF-A0A1J5PNW0-F1
#
_cell.length_a   1.000
_cell.length_b   1.000
_cell.length_c   1.000
_cell.angle_alpha   90.00
_cell.angle_beta   90.00
_cell.angle_gamma   90.00
#
_symmetry.space_group_name_H-M   'P 1'
#
loop_
_entity.id
_entity.type
_entity.pdbx_description
1 polymer ?
#
loop_
_entity_poly.entity_id
_entity_poly.type
_entity_poly.pdbx_seq_one_letter_code
_entity_poly.pdbx_strand_id
1 'polypeptide(L)'
;MRNPILATSSPAARSRQRGVGLIEILIAVLVLSIGFLGMAALLARSLTNNNSAMARTQTVVAAYSILDAMRADRNNALAGSYDTTATYSLSASGNPKCTLSPALAGLADAQVQRWCLGTGGISPDGLAALGPGAAGTIACTATAETRGRTGVEMEALTAVQIGLLTIYDMCKAVDRGMVIDGVRLLEKHGGKSGDWVAPATGS
;
A
#
# COMPACT_ATOMS: atom_id res chain seq x y z
N MET A 1 64.25 62.40 -46.41
CA MET A 1 63.46 62.07 -45.21
C MET A 1 63.00 60.62 -45.31
N ARG A 2 63.48 59.81 -44.36
CA ARG A 2 62.95 58.54 -43.79
C ARG A 2 62.55 57.34 -44.68
N ASN A 3 63.16 56.22 -44.31
CA ASN A 3 63.07 54.82 -44.75
C ASN A 3 61.76 54.09 -44.32
N PRO A 4 61.52 52.86 -44.84
CA PRO A 4 60.27 52.08 -44.73
C PRO A 4 60.21 51.19 -43.47
N ILE A 5 59.00 50.77 -43.02
CA ILE A 5 58.81 49.80 -41.91
C ILE A 5 57.69 48.78 -42.22
N LEU A 6 58.15 47.57 -42.59
CA LEU A 6 57.82 46.23 -42.07
C LEU A 6 56.36 45.76 -41.88
N ALA A 7 56.03 44.71 -42.63
CA ALA A 7 54.99 43.73 -42.32
C ALA A 7 55.31 42.94 -41.04
N THR A 8 54.31 42.71 -40.19
CA THR A 8 54.35 41.70 -39.12
C THR A 8 53.15 40.77 -39.28
N SER A 9 53.39 39.58 -39.82
CA SER A 9 52.45 38.46 -39.76
C SER A 9 52.51 37.83 -38.36
N SER A 10 51.37 37.73 -37.68
CA SER A 10 51.26 37.00 -36.41
C SER A 10 51.15 35.48 -36.68
N PRO A 11 51.77 34.61 -35.88
CA PRO A 11 51.61 33.16 -36.04
C PRO A 11 50.25 32.70 -35.50
N ALA A 12 49.51 31.92 -36.28
CA ALA A 12 48.29 31.25 -35.83
C ALA A 12 48.62 30.14 -34.81
N ALA A 13 48.09 30.25 -33.60
CA ALA A 13 48.19 29.20 -32.59
C ALA A 13 47.36 27.98 -33.02
N ARG A 14 48.01 26.84 -33.29
CA ARG A 14 47.34 25.56 -33.55
C ARG A 14 46.68 25.05 -32.26
N SER A 15 45.35 25.10 -32.21
CA SER A 15 44.53 24.35 -31.26
C SER A 15 44.77 22.84 -31.45
N ARG A 16 45.41 22.20 -30.49
CA ARG A 16 45.65 20.74 -30.50
C ARG A 16 44.34 20.05 -30.10
N GLN A 17 43.54 19.63 -31.09
CA GLN A 17 42.38 18.75 -30.85
C GLN A 17 42.87 17.48 -30.16
N ARG A 18 42.51 17.31 -28.89
CA ARG A 18 42.63 16.03 -28.21
C ARG A 18 41.44 15.17 -28.65
N GLY A 19 41.71 14.13 -29.42
CA GLY A 19 40.72 13.09 -29.69
C GLY A 19 40.34 12.39 -28.39
N VAL A 20 39.05 12.10 -28.23
CA VAL A 20 38.52 11.33 -27.10
C VAL A 20 39.06 9.90 -27.21
N GLY A 21 39.62 9.36 -26.12
CA GLY A 21 40.20 8.02 -26.14
C GLY A 21 39.12 6.93 -26.26
N LEU A 22 39.40 5.84 -26.97
CA LEU A 22 38.48 4.68 -27.04
C LEU A 22 38.12 4.14 -25.64
N ILE A 23 39.06 4.21 -24.69
CA ILE A 23 38.83 3.83 -23.29
C ILE A 23 37.82 4.74 -22.58
N GLU A 24 37.77 6.03 -22.92
CA GLU A 24 36.87 7.01 -22.32
C GLU A 24 35.42 6.77 -22.77
N ILE A 25 35.23 6.46 -24.05
CA ILE A 25 33.92 6.07 -24.60
C ILE A 25 33.45 4.77 -23.96
N LEU A 26 34.35 3.80 -23.76
CA LEU A 26 34.00 2.50 -23.20
C LEU A 26 33.56 2.62 -21.72
N ILE A 27 34.25 3.45 -20.93
CA ILE A 27 33.84 3.78 -19.55
C ILE A 27 32.52 4.55 -19.54
N ALA A 28 32.31 5.50 -20.45
CA ALA A 28 31.07 6.26 -20.53
C ALA A 28 29.85 5.37 -20.84
N VAL A 29 29.98 4.42 -21.78
CA VAL A 29 28.92 3.46 -22.12
C VAL A 29 28.66 2.48 -20.97
N LEU A 30 29.70 2.03 -20.26
CA LEU A 30 29.58 1.18 -19.07
C LEU A 30 28.78 1.88 -17.96
N VAL A 31 29.16 3.11 -17.60
CA VAL A 31 28.48 3.89 -16.55
C VAL A 31 27.04 4.19 -16.95
N LEU A 32 26.80 4.54 -18.22
CA LEU A 32 25.47 4.78 -18.74
C LEU A 32 24.60 3.51 -18.68
N SER A 33 25.16 2.35 -19.01
CA SER A 33 24.45 1.06 -18.98
C SER A 33 24.04 0.68 -17.55
N ILE A 34 24.93 0.83 -16.57
CA ILE A 34 24.62 0.59 -15.16
C ILE A 34 23.55 1.58 -14.67
N GLY A 35 23.63 2.86 -15.06
CA GLY A 35 22.64 3.88 -14.74
C GLY A 35 21.25 3.59 -15.29
N PHE A 36 21.14 3.15 -16.56
CA PHE A 36 19.86 2.77 -17.16
C PHE A 36 19.24 1.52 -16.52
N LEU A 37 20.07 0.55 -16.10
CA LEU A 37 19.59 -0.65 -15.41
C LEU A 37 19.01 -0.30 -14.02
N GLY A 38 19.65 0.63 -13.29
CA GLY A 38 19.14 1.14 -12.01
C GLY A 38 17.81 1.89 -12.15
N MET A 39 17.68 2.76 -13.15
CA MET A 39 16.42 3.48 -13.42
C MET A 39 15.27 2.55 -13.80
N ALA A 40 15.54 1.51 -14.61
CA ALA A 40 14.53 0.51 -14.96
C ALA A 40 14.05 -0.30 -13.75
N ALA A 41 14.95 -0.68 -12.84
CA ALA A 41 14.58 -1.38 -11.61
C ALA A 41 13.70 -0.51 -10.68
N LEU A 42 14.00 0.77 -10.58
CA LEU A 42 13.17 1.73 -9.83
C LEU A 42 11.78 1.89 -10.46
N LEU A 43 11.70 1.95 -11.79
CA LEU A 43 10.43 2.00 -12.52
C LEU A 43 9.57 0.74 -12.29
N ALA A 44 10.18 -0.45 -12.32
CA ALA A 44 9.48 -1.71 -12.05
C ALA A 44 8.97 -1.80 -10.60
N ARG A 45 9.78 -1.34 -9.62
CA ARG A 45 9.36 -1.26 -8.21
C ARG A 45 8.24 -0.23 -8.01
N SER A 46 8.26 0.88 -8.74
CA SER A 46 7.20 1.89 -8.69
C SER A 46 5.87 1.38 -9.24
N LEU A 47 5.88 0.67 -10.37
CA LEU A 47 4.66 0.11 -10.97
C LEU A 47 4.03 -0.98 -10.09
N THR A 48 4.85 -1.85 -9.51
CA THR A 48 4.37 -2.87 -8.56
C THR A 48 3.80 -2.25 -7.28
N ASN A 49 4.47 -1.23 -6.73
CA ASN A 49 3.95 -0.46 -5.60
C ASN A 49 2.64 0.27 -5.96
N ASN A 50 2.54 0.85 -7.16
CA ASN A 50 1.34 1.55 -7.63
C ASN A 50 0.15 0.60 -7.80
N ASN A 51 0.36 -0.57 -8.43
CA ASN A 51 -0.67 -1.61 -8.55
C ASN A 51 -1.21 -2.05 -7.17
N SER A 52 -0.33 -2.21 -6.19
CA SER A 52 -0.74 -2.55 -4.82
C SER A 52 -1.54 -1.44 -4.14
N ALA A 53 -1.23 -0.17 -4.43
CA ALA A 53 -1.95 0.98 -3.90
C ALA A 53 -3.34 1.12 -4.53
N MET A 54 -3.48 0.79 -5.82
CA MET A 54 -4.76 0.81 -6.52
C MET A 54 -5.74 -0.21 -5.93
N ALA A 55 -5.31 -1.45 -5.69
CA ALA A 55 -6.14 -2.48 -5.07
C ALA A 55 -6.63 -2.05 -3.66
N ARG A 56 -5.73 -1.48 -2.84
CA ARG A 56 -6.08 -0.97 -1.51
C ARG A 56 -7.10 0.16 -1.55
N THR A 57 -7.00 1.04 -2.54
CA THR A 57 -7.94 2.15 -2.71
C THR A 57 -9.32 1.64 -3.14
N GLN A 58 -9.38 0.66 -4.04
CA GLN A 58 -10.64 0.06 -4.51
C GLN A 58 -11.42 -0.61 -3.37
N THR A 59 -10.74 -1.33 -2.48
CA THR A 59 -11.35 -1.91 -1.27
C THR A 59 -11.95 -0.84 -0.37
N VAL A 60 -11.24 0.26 -0.15
CA VAL A 60 -11.72 1.38 0.70
C VAL A 60 -12.95 2.02 0.09
N VAL A 61 -12.93 2.30 -1.23
CA VAL A 61 -14.09 2.85 -1.94
C VAL A 61 -15.30 1.91 -1.87
N ALA A 62 -15.07 0.60 -2.04
CA ALA A 62 -16.12 -0.40 -1.88
C ALA A 62 -16.68 -0.44 -0.45
N ALA A 63 -15.85 -0.31 0.58
CA ALA A 63 -16.32 -0.23 1.97
C ALA A 63 -17.17 1.04 2.20
N TYR A 64 -16.77 2.18 1.64
CA TYR A 64 -17.56 3.41 1.74
C TYR A 64 -18.91 3.33 1.02
N SER A 65 -19.02 2.59 -0.09
CA SER A 65 -20.27 2.53 -0.85
C SER A 65 -21.42 1.86 -0.10
N ILE A 66 -21.15 0.82 0.72
CA ILE A 66 -22.19 0.21 1.56
C ILE A 66 -22.55 1.10 2.75
N LEU A 67 -21.58 1.85 3.30
CA LEU A 67 -21.84 2.83 4.34
C LEU A 67 -22.75 3.96 3.83
N ASP A 68 -22.51 4.46 2.62
CA ASP A 68 -23.36 5.47 1.99
C ASP A 68 -24.75 4.92 1.66
N ALA A 69 -24.86 3.65 1.25
CA ALA A 69 -26.15 2.98 1.07
C ALA A 69 -26.95 2.86 2.38
N MET A 70 -26.30 2.48 3.49
CA MET A 70 -26.93 2.45 4.82
C MET A 70 -27.31 3.85 5.31
N ARG A 71 -26.50 4.87 5.01
CA ARG A 71 -26.84 6.27 5.32
C ARG A 71 -28.06 6.76 4.53
N ALA A 72 -28.16 6.38 3.25
CA ALA A 72 -29.31 6.68 2.42
C ALA A 72 -30.58 5.95 2.89
N ASP A 73 -30.44 4.73 3.41
CA ASP A 73 -31.53 3.91 3.97
C ASP A 73 -31.47 3.79 5.50
N ARG A 74 -31.37 4.95 6.16
CA ARG A 74 -31.11 5.04 7.60
C ARG A 74 -32.15 4.33 8.46
N ASN A 75 -33.43 4.35 8.08
CA ASN A 75 -34.50 3.77 8.88
C ASN A 75 -34.41 2.24 8.91
N ASN A 76 -34.09 1.60 7.78
CA ASN A 76 -33.89 0.15 7.72
C ASN A 76 -32.55 -0.26 8.34
N ALA A 77 -31.51 0.57 8.22
CA ALA A 77 -30.24 0.34 8.91
C ALA A 77 -30.40 0.32 10.44
N LEU A 78 -31.15 1.27 11.02
CA LEU A 78 -31.44 1.29 12.45
C LEU A 78 -32.35 0.14 12.90
N ALA A 79 -33.15 -0.43 11.98
CA ALA A 79 -33.99 -1.59 12.24
C ALA A 79 -33.25 -2.94 12.13
N GLY A 80 -31.94 -2.93 11.86
CA GLY A 80 -31.12 -4.14 11.73
C GLY A 80 -31.26 -4.86 10.38
N SER A 81 -31.88 -4.24 9.37
CA SER A 81 -32.05 -4.86 8.04
C SER A 81 -30.74 -5.10 7.29
N TYR A 82 -29.61 -4.59 7.81
CA TYR A 82 -28.26 -4.79 7.27
C TYR A 82 -27.42 -5.75 8.13
N ASP A 83 -27.98 -6.30 9.21
CA ASP A 83 -27.28 -7.22 10.13
C ASP A 83 -27.19 -8.62 9.52
N THR A 84 -26.31 -8.76 8.55
CA THR A 84 -26.13 -9.96 7.74
C THR A 84 -24.66 -10.30 7.56
N THR A 85 -24.39 -11.58 7.33
CA THR A 85 -23.10 -12.02 6.82
C THR A 85 -23.21 -12.22 5.30
N ALA A 86 -22.50 -11.38 4.54
CA ALA A 86 -22.36 -11.56 3.10
C ALA A 86 -21.16 -12.47 2.80
N THR A 87 -21.39 -13.57 2.08
CA THR A 87 -20.34 -14.48 1.63
C THR A 87 -20.25 -14.48 0.12
N TYR A 88 -19.08 -14.14 -0.42
CA TYR A 88 -18.78 -14.26 -1.84
C TYR A 88 -18.31 -15.69 -2.16
N SER A 89 -18.89 -16.29 -3.20
CA SER A 89 -18.52 -17.61 -3.70
C SER A 89 -18.50 -17.62 -5.23
N LEU A 90 -17.65 -18.46 -5.80
CA LEU A 90 -17.69 -18.79 -7.23
C LEU A 90 -18.51 -20.07 -7.39
N SER A 91 -19.58 -20.01 -8.19
CA SER A 91 -20.32 -21.20 -8.62
C SER A 91 -19.39 -22.17 -9.36
N ALA A 92 -19.73 -23.46 -9.38
CA ALA A 92 -19.06 -24.45 -10.25
C ALA A 92 -19.07 -24.05 -11.74
N SER A 93 -20.01 -23.19 -12.14
CA SER A 93 -20.10 -22.59 -13.48
C SER A 93 -19.24 -21.34 -13.68
N GLY A 94 -18.44 -20.93 -12.69
CA GLY A 94 -17.62 -19.71 -12.71
C GLY A 94 -18.38 -18.41 -12.44
N ASN A 95 -19.70 -18.48 -12.24
CA ASN A 95 -20.51 -17.29 -11.98
C ASN A 95 -20.34 -16.83 -10.52
N PRO A 96 -20.03 -15.55 -10.26
CA PRO A 96 -19.97 -15.01 -8.92
C PRO A 96 -21.36 -15.04 -8.28
N LYS A 97 -21.44 -15.54 -7.04
CA LYS A 97 -22.66 -15.58 -6.25
C LYS A 97 -22.38 -15.01 -4.86
N CYS A 98 -23.26 -14.12 -4.41
CA CYS A 98 -23.27 -13.67 -3.03
C CYS A 98 -24.40 -14.37 -2.28
N THR A 99 -24.09 -14.92 -1.11
CA THR A 99 -25.08 -15.51 -0.21
C THR A 99 -25.11 -14.71 1.08
N LEU A 100 -26.29 -14.24 1.47
CA LEU A 100 -26.52 -13.46 2.69
C LEU A 100 -27.15 -14.36 3.76
N SER A 101 -26.62 -14.34 4.98
CA SER A 101 -27.14 -15.10 6.11
C SER A 101 -27.06 -14.27 7.41
N PRO A 102 -28.19 -13.99 8.09
CA PRO A 102 -29.57 -14.25 7.66
C PRO A 102 -29.90 -13.55 6.33
N ALA A 103 -30.87 -14.09 5.59
CA ALA A 103 -31.32 -13.49 4.33
C ALA A 103 -32.04 -12.16 4.58
N LEU A 104 -31.78 -11.17 3.73
CA LEU A 104 -32.40 -9.85 3.80
C LEU A 104 -33.63 -9.80 2.91
N ALA A 105 -34.44 -8.76 3.10
CA ALA A 105 -35.55 -8.45 2.22
C ALA A 105 -35.54 -6.96 1.86
N GLY A 106 -36.18 -6.63 0.74
CA GLY A 106 -36.37 -5.25 0.30
C GLY A 106 -35.10 -4.58 -0.21
N LEU A 107 -34.95 -3.29 0.07
CA LEU A 107 -33.86 -2.45 -0.45
C LEU A 107 -32.48 -2.89 0.05
N ALA A 108 -32.40 -3.31 1.32
CA ALA A 108 -31.15 -3.75 1.93
C ALA A 108 -30.59 -5.02 1.26
N ASP A 109 -31.43 -5.97 0.84
CA ASP A 109 -30.99 -7.14 0.05
C ASP A 109 -30.34 -6.70 -1.26
N ALA A 110 -31.01 -5.83 -2.02
CA ALA A 110 -30.47 -5.34 -3.29
C ALA A 110 -29.16 -4.55 -3.12
N GLN A 111 -29.05 -3.73 -2.07
CA GLN A 111 -27.87 -2.92 -1.77
C GLN A 111 -26.68 -3.78 -1.33
N VAL A 112 -26.90 -4.74 -0.42
CA VAL A 112 -25.84 -5.64 0.06
C VAL A 112 -25.42 -6.62 -1.05
N GLN A 113 -26.35 -7.16 -1.85
CA GLN A 113 -26.00 -8.00 -2.99
C GLN A 113 -25.18 -7.24 -4.04
N ARG A 114 -25.53 -5.98 -4.34
CA ARG A 114 -24.76 -5.12 -5.25
C ARG A 114 -23.38 -4.81 -4.70
N TRP A 115 -23.26 -4.52 -3.41
CA TRP A 115 -21.96 -4.30 -2.78
C TRP A 115 -21.08 -5.55 -2.78
N CYS A 116 -21.68 -6.72 -2.56
CA CYS A 116 -20.97 -7.99 -2.49
C CYS A 116 -20.48 -8.49 -3.85
N LEU A 117 -21.33 -8.40 -4.89
CA LEU A 117 -21.02 -8.83 -6.26
C LEU A 117 -20.30 -7.76 -7.10
N GLY A 118 -20.29 -6.51 -6.62
CA GLY A 118 -19.83 -5.38 -7.39
C GLY A 118 -20.72 -5.06 -8.60
N THR A 119 -20.15 -4.37 -9.57
CA THR A 119 -20.82 -3.96 -10.81
C THR A 119 -20.79 -5.03 -11.90
N GLY A 120 -20.29 -6.24 -11.61
CA GLY A 120 -20.31 -7.38 -12.54
C GLY A 120 -19.31 -7.25 -13.70
N GLY A 121 -18.25 -6.46 -13.52
CA GLY A 121 -17.15 -6.33 -14.47
C GLY A 121 -15.99 -7.31 -14.22
N ILE A 122 -15.10 -7.43 -15.20
CA ILE A 122 -13.96 -8.38 -15.30
C ILE A 122 -12.83 -8.14 -14.26
N SER A 123 -13.09 -7.35 -13.22
CA SER A 123 -12.17 -7.05 -12.13
C SER A 123 -12.95 -7.15 -10.83
N PRO A 124 -12.44 -7.83 -9.79
CA PRO A 124 -13.19 -8.00 -8.57
C PRO A 124 -13.34 -6.63 -7.88
N ASP A 125 -14.56 -6.10 -7.88
CA ASP A 125 -15.00 -4.93 -7.13
C ASP A 125 -15.95 -5.38 -6.00
N GLY A 126 -16.06 -4.60 -4.91
CA GLY A 126 -16.87 -5.01 -3.75
C GLY A 126 -16.19 -6.02 -2.83
N LEU A 127 -16.96 -6.85 -2.14
CA LEU A 127 -16.43 -7.93 -1.29
C LEU A 127 -15.61 -8.95 -2.11
N ALA A 128 -15.94 -9.14 -3.39
CA ALA A 128 -15.16 -9.97 -4.31
C ALA A 128 -13.70 -9.51 -4.45
N ALA A 129 -13.44 -8.20 -4.33
CA ALA A 129 -12.09 -7.61 -4.36
C ALA A 129 -11.20 -8.10 -3.22
N LEU A 130 -11.81 -8.53 -2.11
CA LEU A 130 -11.11 -9.01 -0.92
C LEU A 130 -10.75 -10.51 -1.01
N GLY A 131 -11.24 -11.25 -2.00
CA GLY A 131 -11.04 -12.69 -2.17
C GLY A 131 -11.94 -13.55 -1.25
N PRO A 132 -11.99 -14.87 -1.48
CA PRO A 132 -12.78 -15.78 -0.66
C PRO A 132 -12.23 -15.85 0.78
N GLY A 133 -13.12 -15.77 1.77
CA GLY A 133 -12.75 -15.85 3.20
C GLY A 133 -12.40 -14.51 3.85
N ALA A 134 -12.79 -13.38 3.26
CA ALA A 134 -12.59 -12.06 3.85
C ALA A 134 -13.40 -11.88 5.15
N ALA A 135 -12.80 -12.26 6.28
CA ALA A 135 -13.19 -11.80 7.59
C ALA A 135 -12.45 -10.49 7.89
N GLY A 136 -13.17 -9.46 8.34
CA GLY A 136 -12.59 -8.15 8.64
C GLY A 136 -11.72 -8.19 9.89
N THR A 137 -10.43 -8.49 9.74
CA THR A 137 -9.43 -8.36 10.81
C THR A 137 -8.48 -7.22 10.48
N ILE A 138 -8.25 -6.32 11.43
CA ILE A 138 -7.30 -5.22 11.28
C ILE A 138 -6.02 -5.57 12.02
N ALA A 139 -4.93 -5.79 11.28
CA ALA A 139 -3.60 -5.98 11.83
C ALA A 139 -2.87 -4.63 11.97
N CYS A 140 -2.40 -4.31 13.17
CA CYS A 140 -1.62 -3.11 13.44
C CYS A 140 -0.21 -3.50 13.94
N THR A 141 0.81 -3.00 13.26
CA THR A 141 2.23 -3.21 13.62
C THR A 141 2.89 -1.85 13.77
N ALA A 142 3.63 -1.63 14.86
CA ALA A 142 4.43 -0.44 15.07
C ALA A 142 5.89 -0.81 15.37
N THR A 143 6.81 -0.02 14.83
CA THR A 143 8.25 -0.13 15.06
C THR A 143 8.74 1.16 15.70
N ALA A 144 9.48 1.04 16.80
CA ALA A 144 10.08 2.18 17.50
C ALA A 144 11.60 1.98 17.58
N GLU A 145 12.36 3.07 17.38
CA GLU A 145 13.82 3.08 17.46
C GLU A 145 14.30 4.22 18.34
N THR A 146 15.34 3.98 19.15
CA THR A 146 15.97 5.03 19.97
C THR A 146 17.47 4.81 20.13
N ARG A 147 18.19 5.90 20.41
CA ARG A 147 19.58 5.88 20.89
C ARG A 147 19.60 6.25 22.38
N GLY A 148 19.01 5.37 23.19
CA GLY A 148 18.84 5.55 24.63
C GLY A 148 19.47 4.42 25.43
N ARG A 149 19.52 4.58 26.77
CA ARG A 149 19.98 3.54 27.69
C ARG A 149 18.90 2.48 27.97
N THR A 150 17.66 2.77 27.62
CA THR A 150 16.48 1.90 27.77
C THR A 150 15.99 1.44 26.40
N GLY A 151 15.33 0.28 26.38
CA GLY A 151 14.60 -0.18 25.19
C GLY A 151 13.34 0.67 24.94
N VAL A 152 12.75 0.49 23.76
CA VAL A 152 11.53 1.17 23.31
C VAL A 152 10.35 0.23 23.07
N GLU A 153 10.32 -0.88 23.82
CA GLU A 153 9.26 -1.88 23.71
C GLU A 153 7.90 -1.29 24.09
N MET A 154 7.89 -0.40 25.08
CA MET A 154 6.67 0.25 25.57
C MET A 154 6.13 1.28 24.57
N GLU A 155 7.00 1.96 23.86
CA GLU A 155 6.67 2.94 22.83
C GLU A 155 6.03 2.25 21.63
N ALA A 156 6.59 1.11 21.21
CA ALA A 156 6.01 0.29 20.15
C ALA A 156 4.63 -0.27 20.55
N LEU A 157 4.51 -0.86 21.75
CA LEU A 157 3.24 -1.42 22.23
C LEU A 157 2.16 -0.34 22.43
N THR A 158 2.55 0.81 22.98
CA THR A 158 1.63 1.94 23.20
C THR A 158 1.16 2.53 21.87
N ALA A 159 2.03 2.63 20.86
CA ALA A 159 1.65 3.09 19.53
C ALA A 159 0.59 2.17 18.88
N VAL A 160 0.77 0.84 18.97
CA VAL A 160 -0.23 -0.13 18.49
C VAL A 160 -1.55 0.03 19.24
N GLN A 161 -1.52 0.11 20.57
CA GLN A 161 -2.74 0.25 21.37
C GLN A 161 -3.52 1.52 21.01
N ILE A 162 -2.85 2.67 20.93
CA ILE A 162 -3.49 3.95 20.57
C ILE A 162 -4.03 3.89 19.14
N GLY A 163 -3.29 3.30 18.20
CA GLY A 163 -3.75 3.13 16.82
C GLY A 163 -5.04 2.29 16.74
N LEU A 164 -5.06 1.15 17.43
CA LEU A 164 -6.24 0.26 17.47
C LEU A 164 -7.42 0.91 18.19
N LEU A 165 -7.19 1.63 19.29
CA LEU A 165 -8.21 2.42 19.98
C LEU A 165 -8.80 3.53 19.10
N THR A 166 -7.96 4.17 18.28
CA THR A 166 -8.41 5.21 17.34
C THR A 166 -9.32 4.61 16.26
N ILE A 167 -8.95 3.45 15.74
CA ILE A 167 -9.79 2.72 14.77
C ILE A 167 -11.11 2.31 15.42
N TYR A 168 -11.06 1.80 16.65
CA TYR A 168 -12.27 1.50 17.41
C TYR A 168 -13.15 2.73 17.57
N ASP A 169 -12.58 3.90 17.90
CA ASP A 169 -13.32 5.15 18.06
C ASP A 169 -14.06 5.59 16.78
N MET A 170 -13.43 5.42 15.62
CA MET A 170 -14.03 5.74 14.32
C MET A 170 -15.11 4.72 13.90
N CYS A 171 -14.94 3.45 14.27
CA CYS A 171 -15.80 2.37 13.81
C CYS A 171 -16.91 1.96 14.83
N LYS A 172 -16.85 2.43 16.08
CA LYS A 172 -17.84 2.08 17.14
C LYS A 172 -19.28 2.47 16.82
N ALA A 173 -19.47 3.42 15.88
CA ALA A 173 -20.79 3.83 15.42
C ALA A 173 -21.43 2.80 14.47
N VAL A 174 -20.60 1.96 13.84
CA VAL A 174 -21.01 0.93 12.87
C VAL A 174 -21.13 -0.42 13.57
N ASP A 175 -20.11 -0.82 14.33
CA ASP A 175 -20.10 -2.07 15.09
C ASP A 175 -19.51 -1.84 16.49
N ARG A 176 -20.24 -2.23 17.53
CA ARG A 176 -19.81 -2.15 18.93
C ARG A 176 -19.19 -3.45 19.46
N GLY A 177 -19.27 -4.53 18.68
CA GLY A 177 -18.77 -5.86 19.03
C GLY A 177 -17.31 -6.11 18.64
N MET A 178 -16.61 -5.13 18.08
CA MET A 178 -15.20 -5.28 17.70
C MET A 178 -14.33 -5.60 18.92
N VAL A 179 -13.35 -6.49 18.75
CA VAL A 179 -12.41 -6.88 19.82
C VAL A 179 -10.99 -6.53 19.40
N ILE A 180 -10.25 -5.87 20.30
CA ILE A 180 -8.80 -5.69 20.18
C ILE A 180 -8.14 -6.86 20.90
N ASP A 181 -7.42 -7.71 20.16
CA ASP A 181 -6.73 -8.87 20.70
C ASP A 181 -5.31 -9.02 20.10
N GLY A 182 -4.47 -9.85 20.72
CA GLY A 182 -3.18 -10.26 20.16
C GLY A 182 -2.09 -9.18 20.20
N VAL A 183 -2.25 -8.11 20.98
CA VAL A 183 -1.23 -7.05 21.11
C VAL A 183 0.00 -7.61 21.83
N ARG A 184 1.10 -7.74 21.09
CA ARG A 184 2.35 -8.30 21.60
C ARG A 184 3.57 -7.72 20.88
N LEU A 185 4.72 -7.85 21.52
CA LEU A 185 6.01 -7.54 20.89
C LEU A 185 6.36 -8.66 19.90
N LEU A 186 6.79 -8.29 18.69
CA LEU A 186 7.20 -9.25 17.65
C LEU A 186 8.71 -9.45 17.63
N GLU A 187 9.46 -8.36 17.70
CA GLU A 187 10.91 -8.37 17.68
C GLU A 187 11.44 -7.20 18.51
N LYS A 188 12.63 -7.40 19.05
CA LYS A 188 13.41 -6.37 19.73
C LYS A 188 14.87 -6.60 19.39
N HIS A 189 15.56 -5.51 19.07
CA HIS A 189 17.00 -5.53 18.87
C HIS A 189 17.72 -4.63 19.86
N GLY A 190 18.86 -5.11 20.37
CA GLY A 190 19.76 -4.34 21.22
C GLY A 190 19.41 -4.25 22.72
N GLY A 191 20.29 -3.55 23.45
CA GLY A 191 20.28 -3.49 24.91
C GLY A 191 21.00 -4.67 25.57
N LYS A 192 21.09 -4.66 26.91
CA LYS A 192 21.79 -5.71 27.68
C LYS A 192 21.15 -7.10 27.51
N SER A 193 19.86 -7.14 27.20
CA SER A 193 19.08 -8.36 27.01
C SER A 193 19.33 -9.07 25.67
N GLY A 194 20.00 -8.41 24.72
CA GLY A 194 20.19 -8.94 23.36
C GLY A 194 18.95 -8.89 22.49
N ASP A 195 19.04 -9.55 21.33
CA ASP A 195 17.95 -9.64 20.37
C ASP A 195 16.91 -10.67 20.81
N TRP A 196 15.65 -10.33 20.60
CA TRP A 196 14.52 -11.18 20.95
C TRP A 196 13.51 -11.20 19.82
N VAL A 197 13.01 -12.39 19.48
CA VAL A 197 11.98 -12.61 18.47
C VAL A 197 10.88 -13.47 19.08
N ALA A 198 9.64 -13.05 18.92
CA ALA A 198 8.49 -13.78 19.42
C ALA A 198 8.37 -15.14 18.72
N PRO A 199 8.07 -16.23 19.48
CA PRO A 199 7.79 -17.52 18.86
C PRO A 199 6.55 -17.41 17.96
N ALA A 200 6.60 -18.07 16.81
CA ALA A 200 5.46 -18.15 15.90
C ALA A 200 4.29 -18.84 16.61
N THR A 201 3.21 -18.10 16.85
CA THR A 201 1.98 -18.67 17.38
C THR A 201 1.20 -19.18 16.19
N GLY A 202 1.06 -20.51 16.09
CA GLY A 202 0.20 -21.13 15.10
C GLY A 202 -1.23 -20.67 15.33
N SER A 203 -1.81 -20.04 14.31
CA SER A 203 -3.21 -19.63 14.23
C SER A 203 -4.12 -20.83 13.94
#